data_AF-A0A7W1ZVC9-F1
#
_entry.id   AF-A0A7W1ZVC9-F1
#
_cell.length_a   1.000
_cell.length_b   1.000
_cell.length_c   1.000
_cell.angle_alpha   90.00
_cell.angle_beta   90.00
_cell.angle_gamma   90.00
#
_symmetry.space_group_name_H-M   'P 1'
#
loop_
_entity.id
_entity.type
_entity.pdbx_description
1 polymer ?
#
loop_
_entity_poly.entity_id
_entity_poly.type
_entity_poly.pdbx_seq_one_letter_code
_entity_poly.pdbx_strand_id
1 'polypeptide(L)'
;MKKLFLIIIAISFIYSCSDNPSNKTKPPASDSAYVSNGEKIFNSNCGSCHNFRSDGIGPQLSGVTGYVTDAWIIRFVKNPQAVINSGDTIARALFKKYHTVMPSFASLPDSQMYDLVSFLHTKKGKNTFADNKNLSAISNPLPDTIALSNITVALQPVALIPPSSKERPYTRINKMESVDNLQYVLDMRGKLYALKNNHPELYLDVAGLEPQFFEKMGLGSGLGSFAFHPGFNKNGLLYTTHTEAPHAQNADFSIDDSIKTSLQWVLTEWKCSKPGAVPFAGTHRELLRIDMVTVMHGVQEICFRSRAKPGDEDYGQLYIGVGDGGAVEAGYPFLAHQLNKVWGTILRIEPLGNDGANGKYGIPDKNPFINDRTKLP
;
A
#
# COMPACT_ATOMS: atom_id res chain seq x y z
N MET A 1 50.90 -21.29 65.41
CA MET A 1 51.35 -19.88 65.38
C MET A 1 51.16 -19.34 63.97
N LYS A 2 50.45 -18.22 63.87
CA LYS A 2 49.83 -17.66 62.66
C LYS A 2 50.88 -17.30 61.58
N LYS A 3 50.72 -17.78 60.35
CA LYS A 3 51.33 -17.19 59.16
C LYS A 3 50.23 -16.58 58.31
N LEU A 4 50.29 -15.25 58.25
CA LEU A 4 49.41 -14.31 57.57
C LEU A 4 49.65 -14.43 56.05
N PHE A 5 48.63 -14.83 55.29
CA PHE A 5 48.67 -14.78 53.82
C PHE A 5 48.31 -13.36 53.40
N LEU A 6 49.27 -12.62 52.87
CA LEU A 6 49.08 -11.29 52.31
C LEU A 6 48.54 -11.46 50.88
N ILE A 7 47.25 -11.22 50.67
CA ILE A 7 46.65 -11.19 49.33
C ILE A 7 46.90 -9.79 48.74
N ILE A 8 47.71 -9.72 47.69
CA ILE A 8 47.88 -8.53 46.87
C ILE A 8 46.66 -8.43 45.96
N ILE A 9 45.73 -7.52 46.30
CA ILE A 9 44.61 -7.14 45.42
C ILE A 9 45.16 -6.11 44.43
N ALA A 10 45.26 -6.49 43.16
CA ALA A 10 45.52 -5.57 42.06
C ALA A 10 44.28 -4.69 41.85
N ILE A 11 44.37 -3.42 42.27
CA ILE A 11 43.37 -2.38 42.00
C ILE A 11 43.47 -2.03 40.52
N SER A 12 42.57 -2.59 39.71
CA SER A 12 42.30 -2.09 38.37
C SER A 12 41.38 -0.87 38.51
N PHE A 13 41.93 0.31 38.23
CA PHE A 13 41.15 1.54 38.06
C PHE A 13 40.21 1.38 36.86
N ILE A 14 38.96 0.99 37.12
CA ILE A 14 37.89 1.18 36.15
C ILE A 14 37.44 2.63 36.32
N TYR A 15 37.82 3.47 35.36
CA TYR A 15 37.27 4.81 35.19
C TYR A 15 35.74 4.69 35.06
N SER A 16 35.05 4.98 36.15
CA SER A 16 33.60 5.15 36.16
C SER A 16 33.31 6.56 35.65
N CYS A 17 33.11 6.69 34.33
CA CYS A 17 32.44 7.87 33.81
C CYS A 17 30.98 7.77 34.24
N SER A 18 30.60 8.65 35.16
CA SER A 18 29.23 8.92 35.53
C SER A 18 28.57 9.68 34.38
N ASP A 19 27.86 8.94 33.51
CA ASP A 19 26.97 9.58 32.54
C ASP A 19 25.73 10.08 33.28
N ASN A 20 25.77 11.39 33.51
CA ASN A 20 24.69 12.21 34.01
C ASN A 20 23.47 12.12 33.06
N PRO A 21 22.27 11.71 33.50
CA PRO A 21 21.12 11.47 32.61
C PRO A 21 20.38 12.78 32.29
N SER A 22 21.11 13.80 31.84
CA SER A 22 20.53 15.09 31.47
C SER A 22 21.20 15.68 30.22
N ASN A 23 21.02 15.01 29.07
CA ASN A 23 21.03 15.74 27.81
C ASN A 23 20.17 15.06 26.73
N LYS A 24 18.85 15.18 26.88
CA LYS A 24 17.90 14.99 25.77
C LYS A 24 17.86 16.25 24.92
N THR A 25 18.90 16.53 24.14
CA THR A 25 18.80 17.56 23.09
C THR A 25 19.57 17.13 21.84
N LYS A 26 18.83 17.06 20.72
CA LYS A 26 19.23 16.81 19.32
C LYS A 26 19.05 15.34 18.84
N PRO A 27 18.19 15.09 17.83
CA PRO A 27 18.17 13.79 17.17
C PRO A 27 19.54 13.52 16.53
N PRO A 28 20.13 12.31 16.69
CA PRO A 28 21.41 11.97 16.08
C PRO A 28 21.24 11.85 14.57
N ALA A 29 21.31 12.99 13.89
CA ALA A 29 21.30 13.09 12.44
C ALA A 29 22.61 12.54 11.86
N SER A 30 22.75 11.20 11.78
CA SER A 30 23.72 10.51 10.92
C SER A 30 23.83 8.98 11.13
N ASP A 31 23.21 8.38 12.16
CA ASP A 31 23.31 6.93 12.35
C ASP A 31 22.29 6.17 11.48
N SER A 32 22.82 5.21 10.72
CA SER A 32 22.12 4.39 9.72
C SER A 32 20.89 3.68 10.30
N ALA A 33 20.92 3.29 11.58
CA ALA A 33 19.79 2.62 12.23
C ALA A 33 18.57 3.54 12.38
N TYR A 34 18.77 4.77 12.86
CA TYR A 34 17.68 5.75 13.02
C TYR A 34 17.10 6.19 11.67
N VAL A 35 17.96 6.37 10.66
CA VAL A 35 17.52 6.69 9.29
C VAL A 35 16.67 5.55 8.70
N SER A 36 17.11 4.29 8.87
CA SER A 36 16.37 3.12 8.39
C SER A 36 15.02 2.96 9.09
N ASN A 37 14.96 3.16 10.41
CA ASN A 37 13.70 3.15 11.15
C ASN A 37 12.78 4.31 10.74
N GLY A 38 13.34 5.50 10.58
CA GLY A 38 12.63 6.68 10.10
C GLY A 38 12.02 6.48 8.72
N GLU A 39 12.73 5.83 7.80
CA GLU A 39 12.21 5.46 6.48
C GLU A 39 10.99 4.55 6.58
N LYS A 40 11.03 3.51 7.45
CA LYS A 40 9.90 2.60 7.65
C LYS A 40 8.68 3.32 8.22
N ILE A 41 8.90 4.26 9.15
CA ILE A 41 7.85 5.09 9.73
C ILE A 41 7.25 5.99 8.65
N PHE A 42 8.09 6.64 7.84
CA PHE A 42 7.65 7.48 6.73
C PHE A 42 6.80 6.67 5.74
N ASN A 43 7.28 5.53 5.26
CA ASN A 43 6.57 4.71 4.27
C ASN A 43 5.23 4.18 4.81
N SER A 44 5.16 3.86 6.10
CA SER A 44 3.94 3.33 6.72
C SER A 44 2.89 4.41 7.01
N ASN A 45 3.31 5.63 7.33
CA ASN A 45 2.42 6.66 7.90
C ASN A 45 2.30 7.95 7.07
N CYS A 46 3.31 8.28 6.26
CA CYS A 46 3.43 9.58 5.60
C CYS A 46 3.46 9.46 4.06
N GLY A 47 3.99 8.35 3.54
CA GLY A 47 4.24 8.15 2.12
C GLY A 47 2.99 8.21 1.23
N SER A 48 1.80 7.95 1.78
CA SER A 48 0.55 8.05 1.02
C SER A 48 0.15 9.48 0.63
N CYS A 49 0.71 10.49 1.30
CA CYS A 49 0.35 11.90 1.09
C CYS A 49 1.56 12.80 0.76
N HIS A 50 2.76 12.37 1.14
CA HIS A 50 3.99 13.13 0.98
C HIS A 50 5.04 12.32 0.23
N ASN A 51 5.82 13.03 -0.59
CA ASN A 51 7.01 12.50 -1.23
C ASN A 51 8.15 13.56 -1.17
N PHE A 52 9.29 13.30 -1.82
CA PHE A 52 10.46 14.19 -1.81
C PHE A 52 10.74 14.84 -3.16
N ARG A 53 9.74 14.93 -4.03
CA ARG A 53 9.90 15.27 -5.45
C ARG A 53 8.91 16.33 -5.92
N SER A 54 7.63 16.16 -5.63
CA SER A 54 6.54 17.00 -6.11
C SER A 54 5.45 17.15 -5.07
N ASP A 55 4.76 18.29 -5.10
CA ASP A 55 3.56 18.48 -4.29
C ASP A 55 2.46 17.49 -4.75
N GLY A 56 1.64 17.03 -3.81
CA GLY A 56 0.51 16.12 -4.04
C GLY A 56 -0.64 16.44 -3.09
N ILE A 57 -1.15 15.43 -2.36
CA ILE A 57 -2.12 15.64 -1.26
C ILE A 57 -1.51 16.59 -0.21
N GLY A 58 -0.24 16.41 0.11
CA GLY A 58 0.56 17.35 0.91
C GLY A 58 1.78 17.88 0.12
N PRO A 59 2.53 18.84 0.70
CA PRO A 59 3.75 19.34 0.09
C PRO A 59 4.84 18.27 -0.02
N GLN A 60 5.73 18.42 -1.01
CA GLN A 60 6.98 17.68 -1.03
C GLN A 60 7.85 18.06 0.17
N LEU A 61 8.60 17.09 0.70
CA LEU A 61 9.39 17.25 1.93
C LEU A 61 10.91 17.31 1.69
N SER A 62 11.36 17.39 0.43
CA SER A 62 12.79 17.51 0.15
C SER A 62 13.35 18.79 0.75
N GLY A 63 14.38 18.66 1.57
CA GLY A 63 15.02 19.75 2.28
C GLY A 63 14.17 20.38 3.40
N VAL A 64 13.05 19.76 3.83
CA VAL A 64 12.13 20.34 4.82
C VAL A 64 12.84 20.75 6.13
N THR A 65 13.85 19.99 6.56
CA THR A 65 14.62 20.27 7.78
C THR A 65 15.54 21.50 7.67
N GLY A 66 15.71 22.05 6.46
CA GLY A 66 16.34 23.35 6.23
C GLY A 66 15.37 24.53 6.29
N TYR A 67 14.05 24.29 6.19
CA TYR A 67 13.02 25.33 6.21
C TYR A 67 12.34 25.49 7.58
N VAL A 68 12.22 24.41 8.33
CA VAL A 68 11.59 24.38 9.67
C VAL A 68 12.43 23.57 10.64
N THR A 69 12.34 23.87 11.93
CA THR A 69 13.11 23.17 12.96
C THR A 69 12.56 21.77 13.25
N ASP A 70 13.41 20.86 13.72
CA ASP A 70 13.00 19.52 14.17
C ASP A 70 11.83 19.58 15.16
N ALA A 71 11.89 20.51 16.13
CA ALA A 71 10.82 20.71 17.11
C ALA A 71 9.51 21.17 16.47
N TRP A 72 9.57 21.99 15.41
CA TRP A 72 8.40 22.39 14.66
C TRP A 72 7.79 21.20 13.91
N ILE A 73 8.62 20.39 13.23
CA ILE A 73 8.18 19.19 12.52
C ILE A 73 7.46 18.24 13.48
N ILE A 74 8.08 17.92 14.61
CA ILE A 74 7.50 17.01 15.61
C ILE A 74 6.18 17.54 16.14
N ARG A 75 6.10 18.83 16.48
CA ARG A 75 4.87 19.46 16.97
C ARG A 75 3.76 19.44 15.91
N PHE A 76 4.08 19.74 14.66
CA PHE A 76 3.13 19.73 13.56
C PHE A 76 2.62 18.31 13.30
N VAL A 77 3.50 17.32 13.12
CA VAL A 77 3.12 15.91 12.86
C VAL A 77 2.25 15.33 13.99
N LYS A 78 2.50 15.70 15.24
CA LYS A 78 1.67 15.26 16.37
C LYS A 78 0.28 15.86 16.36
N ASN A 79 0.13 17.16 16.07
CA ASN A 79 -1.18 17.82 16.11
C ASN A 79 -1.24 19.01 15.13
N PRO A 80 -1.46 18.74 13.82
CA PRO A 80 -1.50 19.78 12.79
C PRO A 80 -2.58 20.84 13.07
N GLN A 81 -3.76 20.42 13.54
CA GLN A 81 -4.87 21.31 13.84
C GLN A 81 -4.53 22.31 14.94
N ALA A 82 -3.84 21.87 16.01
CA ALA A 82 -3.43 22.77 17.09
C ALA A 82 -2.42 23.83 16.60
N VAL A 83 -1.50 23.47 15.70
CA VAL A 83 -0.53 24.42 15.13
C VAL A 83 -1.19 25.41 14.16
N ILE A 84 -2.17 24.96 13.39
CA ILE A 84 -3.00 25.86 12.57
C ILE A 84 -3.77 26.84 13.47
N ASN A 85 -4.41 26.34 14.53
CA ASN A 85 -5.21 27.15 15.46
C ASN A 85 -4.38 28.11 16.31
N SER A 86 -3.11 27.78 16.61
CA SER A 86 -2.19 28.67 17.31
C SER A 86 -1.80 29.89 16.47
N GLY A 87 -2.16 29.89 15.19
CA GLY A 87 -1.85 30.96 14.27
C GLY A 87 -0.45 30.89 13.66
N ASP A 88 0.19 29.72 13.66
CA ASP A 88 1.45 29.53 12.95
C ASP A 88 1.29 29.90 11.46
N THR A 89 2.17 30.78 10.97
CA THR A 89 2.05 31.36 9.62
C THR A 89 2.28 30.31 8.53
N ILE A 90 3.21 29.38 8.76
CA ILE A 90 3.53 28.29 7.83
C ILE A 90 2.35 27.33 7.77
N ALA A 91 1.84 26.89 8.92
CA ALA A 91 0.71 25.98 9.00
C ALA A 91 -0.57 26.55 8.35
N ARG A 92 -0.87 27.84 8.57
CA ARG A 92 -2.02 28.50 7.93
C ARG A 92 -1.87 28.65 6.42
N ALA A 93 -0.66 28.95 5.94
CA ALA A 93 -0.38 29.00 4.51
C ALA A 93 -0.55 27.62 3.84
N LEU A 94 -0.05 26.56 4.49
CA LEU A 94 -0.26 25.19 4.03
C LEU A 94 -1.74 24.82 3.99
N PHE A 95 -2.50 25.09 5.07
CA PHE A 95 -3.94 24.81 5.10
C PHE A 95 -4.70 25.56 4.00
N LYS A 96 -4.35 26.83 3.75
CA LYS A 96 -4.93 27.62 2.67
C LYS A 96 -4.62 27.04 1.28
N LYS A 97 -3.45 26.42 1.09
CA LYS A 97 -3.04 25.81 -0.19
C LYS A 97 -3.69 24.45 -0.44
N TYR A 98 -3.70 23.58 0.57
CA TYR A 98 -4.11 22.18 0.42
C TYR A 98 -5.57 21.91 0.83
N HIS A 99 -6.23 22.86 1.50
CA HIS A 99 -7.63 22.80 1.95
C HIS A 99 -7.99 21.56 2.80
N THR A 100 -6.98 20.82 3.27
CA THR A 100 -7.11 19.58 4.04
C THR A 100 -6.21 19.68 5.27
N VAL A 101 -6.72 19.23 6.42
CA VAL A 101 -5.93 19.12 7.64
C VAL A 101 -5.21 17.78 7.63
N MET A 102 -3.88 17.80 7.78
CA MET A 102 -3.09 16.58 7.94
C MET A 102 -3.59 15.79 9.18
N PRO A 103 -3.74 14.45 9.11
CA PRO A 103 -4.09 13.64 10.27
C PRO A 103 -3.09 13.80 11.42
N SER A 104 -3.57 13.64 12.66
CA SER A 104 -2.71 13.65 13.85
C SER A 104 -2.00 12.31 14.03
N PHE A 105 -0.69 12.35 14.27
CA PHE A 105 0.12 11.18 14.60
C PHE A 105 0.61 11.23 16.05
N ALA A 106 -0.22 11.75 16.96
CA ALA A 106 0.10 11.86 18.39
C ALA A 106 0.40 10.51 19.07
N SER A 107 -0.03 9.40 18.48
CA SER A 107 0.25 8.04 18.95
C SER A 107 1.70 7.59 18.72
N LEU A 108 2.45 8.22 17.82
CA LEU A 108 3.86 7.89 17.60
C LEU A 108 4.70 8.37 18.80
N PRO A 109 5.48 7.49 19.45
CA PRO A 109 6.38 7.87 20.53
C PRO A 109 7.44 8.88 20.08
N ASP A 110 7.97 9.66 21.02
CA ASP A 110 9.02 10.65 20.75
C ASP A 110 10.23 10.05 20.04
N SER A 111 10.65 8.83 20.43
CA SER A 111 11.74 8.12 19.77
C SER A 111 11.48 7.90 18.27
N GLN A 112 10.29 7.43 17.91
CA GLN A 112 9.91 7.23 16.51
C GLN A 112 9.81 8.56 15.74
N MET A 113 9.39 9.64 16.40
CA MET A 113 9.42 10.98 15.80
C MET A 113 10.85 11.45 15.51
N TYR A 114 11.81 11.16 16.40
CA TYR A 114 13.22 11.49 16.16
C TYR A 114 13.82 10.65 15.02
N ASP A 115 13.46 9.37 14.92
CA ASP A 115 13.86 8.51 13.80
C ASP A 115 13.34 9.08 12.47
N LEU A 116 12.05 9.46 12.42
CA LEU A 116 11.43 10.10 11.27
C LEU A 116 12.16 11.39 10.87
N VAL A 117 12.43 12.28 11.81
CA VAL A 117 13.17 13.54 11.55
C VAL A 117 14.60 13.24 11.07
N SER A 118 15.27 12.23 11.63
CA SER A 118 16.60 11.80 11.18
C SER A 118 16.59 11.33 9.72
N PHE A 119 15.55 10.60 9.31
CA PHE A 119 15.34 10.25 7.90
C PHE A 119 15.11 11.48 7.02
N LEU A 120 14.30 12.45 7.45
CA LEU A 120 14.05 13.69 6.70
C LEU A 120 15.35 14.50 6.47
N HIS A 121 16.27 14.51 7.44
CA HIS A 121 17.59 15.14 7.29
C HIS A 121 18.45 14.52 6.16
N THR A 122 18.19 13.26 5.78
CA THR A 122 18.88 12.62 4.65
C THR A 122 18.39 13.11 3.29
N LYS A 123 17.20 13.74 3.24
CA LYS A 123 16.55 14.17 2.00
C LYS A 123 16.93 15.61 1.70
N LYS A 124 18.13 15.80 1.16
CA LYS A 124 18.64 17.10 0.75
C LYS A 124 17.79 17.68 -0.38
N GLY A 125 17.44 18.96 -0.26
CA GLY A 125 16.67 19.68 -1.27
C GLY A 125 17.36 19.66 -2.63
N LYS A 126 16.73 19.03 -3.62
CA LYS A 126 16.98 19.29 -5.03
C LYS A 126 15.65 19.69 -5.66
N ASN A 127 15.43 21.00 -5.79
CA ASN A 127 14.35 21.51 -6.64
C ASN A 127 14.88 21.63 -8.06
N THR A 128 14.33 20.83 -8.97
CA THR A 128 13.38 21.28 -9.99
C THR A 128 13.10 20.08 -10.89
N PHE A 129 11.89 19.54 -10.83
CA PHE A 129 11.36 18.89 -12.02
C PHE A 129 10.95 20.00 -12.96
N ALA A 130 11.27 19.85 -14.25
CA ALA A 130 10.71 20.70 -15.27
C ALA A 130 9.19 20.54 -15.16
N ASP A 131 8.47 21.62 -14.84
CA ASP A 131 7.07 21.73 -15.23
C ASP A 131 7.04 21.33 -16.69
N ASN A 132 6.32 20.26 -17.03
CA ASN A 132 5.95 20.01 -18.41
C ASN A 132 4.93 21.09 -18.81
N LYS A 133 5.40 22.33 -18.99
CA LYS A 133 4.65 23.49 -19.47
C LYS A 133 4.13 23.30 -20.91
N ASN A 134 4.48 22.19 -21.55
CA ASN A 134 4.11 21.86 -22.93
C ASN A 134 2.77 21.14 -23.07
N LEU A 135 2.02 20.93 -21.99
CA LEU A 135 0.62 20.53 -22.09
C LEU A 135 -0.25 21.75 -21.78
N SER A 136 -1.17 22.07 -22.68
CA SER A 136 -2.29 22.98 -22.42
C SER A 136 -3.28 22.33 -21.45
N ALA A 137 -2.78 21.92 -20.28
CA ALA A 137 -3.56 21.27 -19.25
C ALA A 137 -4.50 22.33 -18.65
N ILE A 138 -5.79 22.03 -18.67
CA ILE A 138 -6.79 22.85 -17.99
C ILE A 138 -6.51 22.69 -16.49
N SER A 139 -6.00 23.75 -15.84
CA SER A 139 -5.57 23.68 -14.43
C SER A 139 -6.71 23.28 -13.49
N ASN A 140 -7.94 23.68 -13.80
CA ASN A 140 -9.15 23.22 -13.14
C ASN A 140 -10.29 23.20 -14.17
N PRO A 141 -10.74 22.02 -14.64
CA PRO A 141 -11.83 21.94 -15.62
C PRO A 141 -13.20 22.33 -15.04
N LEU A 142 -13.33 22.40 -13.71
CA LEU A 142 -14.52 22.80 -12.98
C LEU A 142 -14.16 23.95 -12.01
N PRO A 143 -13.95 25.19 -12.53
CA PRO A 143 -13.54 26.33 -11.72
C PRO A 143 -14.61 26.75 -10.70
N ASP A 144 -15.88 26.45 -11.00
CA ASP A 144 -17.00 26.77 -10.12
C ASP A 144 -17.09 25.76 -8.96
N THR A 145 -17.54 26.25 -7.81
CA THR A 145 -17.83 25.37 -6.67
C THR A 145 -18.97 24.41 -7.03
N ILE A 146 -18.76 23.12 -6.80
CA ILE A 146 -19.81 22.11 -7.00
C ILE A 146 -20.95 22.42 -6.02
N ALA A 147 -22.09 22.84 -6.56
CA ALA A 147 -23.27 23.15 -5.75
C ALA A 147 -23.75 21.89 -5.02
N LEU A 148 -24.01 22.01 -3.72
CA LEU A 148 -24.65 20.94 -2.96
C LEU A 148 -26.05 20.70 -3.53
N SER A 149 -26.35 19.45 -3.90
CA SER A 149 -27.71 19.07 -4.29
C SER A 149 -28.63 19.06 -3.06
N ASN A 150 -29.94 19.18 -3.29
CA ASN A 150 -30.97 18.94 -2.27
C ASN A 150 -31.25 17.45 -2.02
N ILE A 151 -30.49 16.54 -2.64
CA ILE A 151 -30.63 15.10 -2.43
C ILE A 151 -30.18 14.77 -1.01
N THR A 152 -31.09 14.21 -0.23
CA THR A 152 -30.78 13.67 1.10
C THR A 152 -30.59 12.16 0.98
N VAL A 153 -29.43 11.66 1.42
CA VAL A 153 -29.14 10.23 1.50
C VAL A 153 -29.34 9.77 2.94
N ALA A 154 -30.30 8.87 3.16
CA ALA A 154 -30.44 8.18 4.43
C ALA A 154 -29.53 6.95 4.46
N LEU A 155 -28.81 6.74 5.56
CA LEU A 155 -27.99 5.54 5.76
C LEU A 155 -28.73 4.55 6.65
N GLN A 156 -28.79 3.30 6.22
CA GLN A 156 -29.32 2.19 7.01
C GLN A 156 -28.17 1.21 7.31
N PRO A 157 -27.96 0.81 8.58
CA PRO A 157 -27.04 -0.26 8.91
C PRO A 157 -27.48 -1.57 8.23
N VAL A 158 -26.59 -2.17 7.43
CA VAL A 158 -26.83 -3.46 6.77
C VAL A 158 -26.18 -4.57 7.59
N ALA A 159 -24.85 -4.57 7.70
CA ALA A 159 -24.08 -5.59 8.40
C ALA A 159 -22.88 -4.96 9.13
N LEU A 160 -22.41 -5.62 10.19
CA LEU A 160 -21.19 -5.27 10.90
C LEU A 160 -20.16 -6.39 10.72
N ILE A 161 -19.11 -6.13 9.93
CA ILE A 161 -18.00 -7.08 9.78
C ILE A 161 -17.24 -7.18 11.11
N PRO A 162 -16.95 -8.40 11.60
CA PRO A 162 -16.24 -8.57 12.86
C PRO A 162 -14.83 -7.95 12.79
N PRO A 163 -14.33 -7.32 13.87
CA PRO A 163 -12.98 -6.78 13.93
C PRO A 163 -11.92 -7.82 13.54
N SER A 164 -11.08 -7.49 12.56
CA SER A 164 -9.87 -8.24 12.22
C SER A 164 -8.64 -7.79 13.01
N SER A 165 -8.74 -6.66 13.72
CA SER A 165 -7.70 -6.13 14.61
C SER A 165 -8.29 -5.68 15.95
N LYS A 166 -7.47 -5.75 17.01
CA LYS A 166 -7.77 -5.13 18.31
C LYS A 166 -7.56 -3.62 18.32
N GLU A 167 -6.84 -3.10 17.32
CA GLU A 167 -6.47 -1.69 17.17
C GLU A 167 -7.18 -1.07 15.96
N ARG A 168 -7.39 0.25 15.99
CA ARG A 168 -8.01 0.96 14.87
C ARG A 168 -7.02 1.11 13.69
N PRO A 169 -7.49 1.02 12.43
CA PRO A 169 -8.85 0.66 12.04
C PRO A 169 -9.14 -0.84 12.28
N TYR A 170 -10.28 -1.13 12.94
CA TYR A 170 -10.64 -2.49 13.39
C TYR A 170 -10.86 -3.46 12.23
N THR A 171 -11.31 -2.95 11.08
CA THR A 171 -11.43 -3.64 9.80
C THR A 171 -10.89 -2.71 8.71
N ARG A 172 -10.41 -3.27 7.60
CA ARG A 172 -9.96 -2.51 6.43
C ARG A 172 -10.78 -2.95 5.23
N ILE A 173 -12.01 -2.47 5.13
CA ILE A 173 -12.93 -2.88 4.05
C ILE A 173 -12.62 -2.12 2.77
N ASN A 174 -12.39 -2.84 1.67
CA ASN A 174 -12.00 -2.24 0.39
C ASN A 174 -12.90 -2.60 -0.78
N LYS A 175 -13.53 -3.79 -0.77
CA LYS A 175 -14.40 -4.22 -1.87
C LYS A 175 -15.63 -4.97 -1.34
N MET A 176 -16.77 -4.73 -1.97
CA MET A 176 -17.97 -5.55 -1.83
C MET A 176 -18.51 -5.91 -3.22
N GLU A 177 -18.98 -7.13 -3.38
CA GLU A 177 -19.56 -7.60 -4.65
C GLU A 177 -20.68 -8.60 -4.37
N SER A 178 -21.74 -8.56 -5.18
CA SER A 178 -22.84 -9.50 -5.11
C SER A 178 -22.68 -10.56 -6.18
N VAL A 179 -22.70 -11.82 -5.77
CA VAL A 179 -22.71 -12.98 -6.67
C VAL A 179 -23.91 -13.83 -6.32
N ASP A 180 -24.82 -13.96 -7.29
CA ASP A 180 -26.17 -14.48 -7.10
C ASP A 180 -26.89 -13.78 -5.94
N ASN A 181 -27.20 -14.53 -4.87
CA ASN A 181 -27.95 -14.04 -3.71
C ASN A 181 -27.04 -13.76 -2.50
N LEU A 182 -25.72 -13.88 -2.65
CA LEU A 182 -24.76 -13.61 -1.59
C LEU A 182 -23.98 -12.33 -1.88
N GLN A 183 -23.83 -11.49 -0.87
CA GLN A 183 -22.93 -10.35 -0.90
C GLN A 183 -21.63 -10.74 -0.22
N TYR A 184 -20.51 -10.50 -0.89
CA TYR A 184 -19.17 -10.76 -0.39
C TYR A 184 -18.51 -9.45 0.01
N VAL A 185 -17.82 -9.44 1.15
CA VAL A 185 -17.15 -8.27 1.70
C VAL A 185 -15.71 -8.62 2.05
N LEU A 186 -14.78 -7.91 1.43
CA LEU A 186 -13.35 -8.08 1.61
C LEU A 186 -12.85 -7.19 2.75
N ASP A 187 -12.12 -7.79 3.69
CA ASP A 187 -11.23 -7.11 4.62
C ASP A 187 -9.78 -7.33 4.18
N MET A 188 -9.04 -6.23 3.97
CA MET A 188 -7.67 -6.24 3.49
C MET A 188 -6.72 -7.04 4.39
N ARG A 189 -7.12 -7.36 5.63
CA ARG A 189 -6.36 -8.28 6.51
C ARG A 189 -6.42 -9.76 6.10
N GLY A 190 -6.85 -10.05 4.87
CA GLY A 190 -6.83 -11.39 4.31
C GLY A 190 -8.13 -12.17 4.44
N LYS A 191 -9.25 -11.51 4.76
CA LYS A 191 -10.52 -12.19 5.00
C LYS A 191 -11.57 -11.76 4.01
N LEU A 192 -12.25 -12.74 3.42
CA LEU A 192 -13.43 -12.55 2.59
C LEU A 192 -14.64 -13.13 3.32
N TYR A 193 -15.64 -12.29 3.57
CA TYR A 193 -16.88 -12.67 4.24
C TYR A 193 -18.01 -12.83 3.23
N ALA A 194 -18.88 -13.81 3.42
CA ALA A 194 -20.18 -13.88 2.74
C ALA A 194 -21.27 -13.43 3.71
N LEU A 195 -22.17 -12.56 3.27
CA LEU A 195 -23.31 -12.11 4.06
C LEU A 195 -24.49 -13.04 3.81
N LYS A 196 -24.91 -13.78 4.84
CA LYS A 196 -26.17 -14.54 4.84
C LYS A 196 -27.18 -13.81 5.71
N ASN A 197 -28.26 -13.30 5.12
CA ASN A 197 -29.26 -12.48 5.82
C ASN A 197 -28.60 -11.32 6.61
N ASN A 198 -27.66 -10.61 5.98
CA ASN A 198 -26.85 -9.53 6.58
C ASN A 198 -25.95 -9.95 7.76
N HIS A 199 -25.81 -11.25 8.04
CA HIS A 199 -24.82 -11.76 8.99
C HIS A 199 -23.54 -12.20 8.26
N PRO A 200 -22.37 -11.64 8.61
CA PRO A 200 -21.12 -12.03 7.98
C PRO A 200 -20.64 -13.41 8.47
N GLU A 201 -20.43 -14.31 7.54
CA GLU A 201 -19.76 -15.59 7.75
C GLU A 201 -18.42 -15.58 7.02
N LEU A 202 -17.35 -16.04 7.66
CA LEU A 202 -16.04 -16.13 7.02
C LEU A 202 -16.13 -17.14 5.86
N TYR A 203 -15.93 -16.64 4.64
CA TYR A 203 -15.92 -17.48 3.45
C TYR A 203 -14.50 -17.96 3.16
N LEU A 204 -13.54 -17.06 2.97
CA LEU A 204 -12.15 -17.41 2.65
C LEU A 204 -11.18 -16.64 3.55
N ASP A 205 -10.22 -17.35 4.14
CA ASP A 205 -9.13 -16.79 4.94
C ASP A 205 -7.81 -16.88 4.15
N VAL A 206 -7.59 -15.91 3.26
CA VAL A 206 -6.38 -15.83 2.43
C VAL A 206 -5.14 -15.69 3.30
N ALA A 207 -5.18 -14.88 4.36
CA ALA A 207 -4.05 -14.74 5.26
C ALA A 207 -3.69 -16.05 5.98
N GLY A 208 -4.69 -16.87 6.31
CA GLY A 208 -4.49 -18.20 6.89
C GLY A 208 -4.00 -19.25 5.89
N LEU A 209 -4.25 -19.07 4.60
CA LEU A 209 -3.92 -20.04 3.53
C LEU A 209 -2.64 -19.70 2.76
N GLU A 210 -2.20 -18.44 2.78
CA GLU A 210 -1.01 -17.95 2.07
C GLU A 210 0.11 -17.61 3.06
N PRO A 211 1.13 -18.48 3.23
CA PRO A 211 2.15 -18.30 4.29
C PRO A 211 3.00 -17.03 4.17
N GLN A 212 3.09 -16.47 2.96
CA GLN A 212 3.85 -15.25 2.66
C GLN A 212 2.97 -13.98 2.68
N PHE A 213 1.69 -14.12 3.02
CA PHE A 213 0.75 -12.99 3.08
C PHE A 213 1.28 -11.86 3.98
N PHE A 214 1.14 -10.64 3.50
CA PHE A 214 1.73 -9.47 4.10
C PHE A 214 0.74 -8.29 4.09
N GLU A 215 0.52 -7.63 5.24
CA GLU A 215 -0.43 -6.48 5.33
C GLU A 215 0.10 -5.29 6.16
N LYS A 216 1.36 -5.34 6.62
CA LYS A 216 1.87 -4.46 7.68
C LYS A 216 2.45 -3.13 7.19
N MET A 217 2.74 -2.96 5.91
CA MET A 217 3.31 -1.70 5.38
C MET A 217 2.28 -0.95 4.55
N GLY A 218 1.78 0.18 5.08
CA GLY A 218 0.88 1.09 4.37
C GLY A 218 -0.58 0.63 4.31
N LEU A 219 -1.47 1.59 3.98
CA LEU A 219 -2.92 1.36 3.92
C LEU A 219 -3.37 0.53 2.70
N GLY A 220 -2.50 0.36 1.70
CA GLY A 220 -2.80 -0.31 0.42
C GLY A 220 -2.37 -1.76 0.30
N SER A 221 -1.73 -2.35 1.32
CA SER A 221 -1.27 -3.75 1.34
C SER A 221 -2.27 -4.70 2.00
N GLY A 222 -2.18 -5.99 1.67
CA GLY A 222 -3.02 -7.07 2.14
C GLY A 222 -3.80 -7.72 0.99
N LEU A 223 -5.01 -8.19 1.26
CA LEU A 223 -5.96 -8.65 0.25
C LEU A 223 -6.50 -7.41 -0.50
N GLY A 224 -6.24 -7.31 -1.80
CA GLY A 224 -6.58 -6.14 -2.61
C GLY A 224 -7.96 -6.22 -3.21
N SER A 225 -8.22 -7.28 -3.98
CA SER A 225 -9.47 -7.49 -4.69
C SER A 225 -9.83 -8.96 -4.81
N PHE A 226 -11.05 -9.22 -5.25
CA PHE A 226 -11.53 -10.53 -5.64
C PHE A 226 -12.46 -10.42 -6.84
N ALA A 227 -12.60 -11.50 -7.61
CA ALA A 227 -13.56 -11.61 -8.69
C ALA A 227 -14.01 -13.06 -8.84
N PHE A 228 -15.31 -13.29 -8.90
CA PHE A 228 -15.85 -14.61 -9.23
C PHE A 228 -15.91 -14.77 -10.75
N HIS A 229 -15.53 -15.95 -11.25
CA HIS A 229 -15.67 -16.24 -12.67
C HIS A 229 -17.16 -16.11 -13.07
N PRO A 230 -17.52 -15.57 -14.27
CA PRO A 230 -18.93 -15.45 -14.70
C PRO A 230 -19.69 -16.79 -14.71
N GLY A 231 -18.95 -17.89 -14.81
CA GLY A 231 -19.42 -19.27 -14.71
C GLY A 231 -19.25 -19.93 -13.33
N PHE A 232 -19.07 -19.17 -12.25
CA PHE A 232 -18.72 -19.68 -10.91
C PHE A 232 -19.62 -20.81 -10.42
N ASN A 233 -20.93 -20.72 -10.63
CA ASN A 233 -21.88 -21.78 -10.23
C ASN A 233 -21.64 -23.13 -10.91
N LYS A 234 -20.93 -23.15 -12.03
CA LYS A 234 -20.58 -24.35 -12.78
C LYS A 234 -19.13 -24.77 -12.54
N ASN A 235 -18.20 -23.81 -12.58
CA ASN A 235 -16.77 -24.10 -12.53
C ASN A 235 -16.13 -23.89 -11.15
N GLY A 236 -16.78 -23.21 -10.21
CA GLY A 236 -16.26 -22.95 -8.88
C GLY A 236 -14.99 -22.09 -8.83
N LEU A 237 -14.72 -21.29 -9.87
CA LEU A 237 -13.50 -20.46 -9.93
C LEU A 237 -13.74 -19.05 -9.40
N LEU A 238 -12.88 -18.63 -8.48
CA LEU A 238 -12.77 -17.25 -8.05
C LEU A 238 -11.29 -16.85 -8.04
N TYR A 239 -11.02 -15.56 -8.10
CA TYR A 239 -9.68 -15.01 -8.18
C TYR A 239 -9.52 -13.97 -7.09
N THR A 240 -8.33 -13.87 -6.51
CA THR A 240 -7.99 -12.81 -5.55
C THR A 240 -6.66 -12.20 -5.91
N THR A 241 -6.46 -10.95 -5.50
CA THR A 241 -5.12 -10.37 -5.42
C THR A 241 -4.74 -10.12 -3.99
N HIS A 242 -3.52 -10.49 -3.60
CA HIS A 242 -2.97 -10.18 -2.29
C HIS A 242 -1.52 -9.73 -2.38
N THR A 243 -1.02 -9.19 -1.28
CA THR A 243 0.38 -8.82 -1.19
C THR A 243 1.20 -9.77 -0.34
N GLU A 244 2.45 -9.95 -0.74
CA GLU A 244 3.47 -10.70 -0.03
C GLU A 244 4.72 -9.86 0.22
N ALA A 245 5.58 -10.33 1.11
CA ALA A 245 6.87 -9.70 1.38
C ALA A 245 7.71 -9.55 0.08
N PRO A 246 8.57 -8.52 -0.02
CA PRO A 246 9.46 -8.39 -1.16
C PRO A 246 10.35 -9.62 -1.29
N HIS A 247 10.56 -10.08 -2.52
CA HIS A 247 11.37 -11.26 -2.84
C HIS A 247 10.89 -12.57 -2.17
N ALA A 248 9.58 -12.68 -1.85
CA ALA A 248 9.01 -13.93 -1.37
C ALA A 248 9.20 -15.08 -2.39
N GLN A 249 9.03 -14.78 -3.68
CA GLN A 249 9.35 -15.66 -4.80
C GLN A 249 9.82 -14.84 -6.02
N ASN A 250 10.28 -15.50 -7.09
CA ASN A 250 10.58 -14.83 -8.35
C ASN A 250 9.29 -14.27 -8.97
N ALA A 251 9.28 -12.98 -9.29
CA ALA A 251 8.15 -12.35 -9.97
C ALA A 251 8.15 -12.66 -11.47
N ASP A 252 6.96 -12.80 -12.06
CA ASP A 252 6.78 -12.87 -13.51
C ASP A 252 7.09 -11.50 -14.16
N PHE A 253 6.79 -10.42 -13.44
CA PHE A 253 7.20 -9.07 -13.77
C PHE A 253 8.09 -8.51 -12.66
N SER A 254 9.40 -8.66 -12.84
CA SER A 254 10.41 -8.23 -11.88
C SER A 254 10.93 -6.82 -12.15
N ILE A 255 11.33 -6.16 -11.06
CA ILE A 255 12.06 -4.90 -11.10
C ILE A 255 13.56 -5.20 -11.15
N ASP A 256 14.34 -4.36 -11.83
CA ASP A 256 15.80 -4.47 -11.88
C ASP A 256 16.42 -4.38 -10.48
N ASP A 257 17.45 -5.19 -10.20
CA ASP A 257 18.09 -5.30 -8.88
C ASP A 257 18.65 -3.96 -8.34
N SER A 258 18.90 -2.98 -9.21
CA SER A 258 19.32 -1.62 -8.80
C SER A 258 18.21 -0.79 -8.14
N ILE A 259 16.96 -1.25 -8.22
CA ILE A 259 15.78 -0.58 -7.65
C ILE A 259 15.20 -1.48 -6.55
N LYS A 260 15.00 -0.90 -5.37
CA LYS A 260 14.44 -1.62 -4.22
C LYS A 260 13.00 -2.04 -4.48
N THR A 261 12.74 -3.34 -4.41
CA THR A 261 11.38 -3.90 -4.31
C THR A 261 10.90 -3.82 -2.87
N SER A 262 9.73 -3.25 -2.65
CA SER A 262 9.14 -3.11 -1.31
C SER A 262 8.08 -4.14 -1.01
N LEU A 263 7.46 -4.74 -2.03
CA LEU A 263 6.33 -5.65 -1.91
C LEU A 263 6.12 -6.43 -3.22
N GLN A 264 5.48 -7.61 -3.14
CA GLN A 264 5.01 -8.34 -4.31
C GLN A 264 3.48 -8.44 -4.29
N TRP A 265 2.84 -8.24 -5.44
CA TRP A 265 1.42 -8.56 -5.65
C TRP A 265 1.27 -9.89 -6.34
N VAL A 266 0.33 -10.70 -5.86
CA VAL A 266 0.07 -12.05 -6.34
C VAL A 266 -1.39 -12.14 -6.77
N LEU A 267 -1.63 -12.66 -7.97
CA LEU A 267 -2.94 -13.08 -8.44
C LEU A 267 -3.08 -14.59 -8.21
N THR A 268 -4.08 -14.98 -7.44
CA THR A 268 -4.37 -16.39 -7.11
C THR A 268 -5.72 -16.80 -7.68
N GLU A 269 -5.75 -17.95 -8.36
CA GLU A 269 -6.97 -18.66 -8.73
C GLU A 269 -7.33 -19.66 -7.63
N TRP A 270 -8.58 -19.64 -7.18
CA TRP A 270 -9.12 -20.62 -6.24
C TRP A 270 -10.19 -21.46 -6.91
N LYS A 271 -10.08 -22.77 -6.75
CA LYS A 271 -11.04 -23.76 -7.22
C LYS A 271 -11.84 -24.28 -6.02
N CYS A 272 -13.07 -23.83 -5.90
CA CYS A 272 -13.99 -24.32 -4.89
C CYS A 272 -14.49 -25.74 -5.23
N SER A 273 -14.53 -26.60 -4.21
CA SER A 273 -15.09 -27.95 -4.31
C SER A 273 -16.62 -27.94 -4.45
N LYS A 274 -17.29 -26.93 -3.88
CA LYS A 274 -18.76 -26.77 -3.94
C LYS A 274 -19.14 -25.28 -4.04
N PRO A 275 -19.47 -24.77 -5.24
CA PRO A 275 -19.90 -23.38 -5.42
C PRO A 275 -21.05 -23.00 -4.47
N GLY A 276 -20.98 -21.79 -3.89
CA GLY A 276 -21.97 -21.27 -2.94
C GLY A 276 -21.91 -21.84 -1.51
N ALA A 277 -21.06 -22.85 -1.23
CA ALA A 277 -20.84 -23.32 0.14
C ALA A 277 -20.04 -22.28 0.95
N VAL A 278 -20.35 -22.18 2.24
CA VAL A 278 -19.61 -21.33 3.21
C VAL A 278 -19.35 -22.19 4.46
N PRO A 279 -18.09 -22.33 4.93
CA PRO A 279 -16.88 -21.67 4.42
C PRO A 279 -16.39 -22.25 3.08
N PHE A 280 -15.43 -21.57 2.44
CA PHE A 280 -14.70 -22.06 1.28
C PHE A 280 -13.99 -23.37 1.62
N ALA A 281 -14.06 -24.31 0.70
CA ALA A 281 -13.22 -25.50 0.66
C ALA A 281 -12.79 -25.73 -0.78
N GLY A 282 -11.51 -26.01 -1.00
CA GLY A 282 -10.97 -26.11 -2.35
C GLY A 282 -9.45 -26.10 -2.39
N THR A 283 -8.93 -25.89 -3.60
CA THR A 283 -7.51 -25.72 -3.88
C THR A 283 -7.25 -24.34 -4.49
N HIS A 284 -5.99 -23.96 -4.60
CA HIS A 284 -5.60 -22.72 -5.26
C HIS A 284 -4.31 -22.89 -6.03
N ARG A 285 -4.06 -21.97 -6.96
CA ARG A 285 -2.80 -21.82 -7.67
C ARG A 285 -2.51 -20.34 -7.95
N GLU A 286 -1.25 -19.96 -7.83
CA GLU A 286 -0.76 -18.66 -8.26
C GLU A 286 -0.78 -18.57 -9.80
N LEU A 287 -1.26 -17.46 -10.34
CA LEU A 287 -1.27 -17.17 -11.79
C LEU A 287 -0.21 -16.16 -12.19
N LEU A 288 -0.04 -15.11 -11.39
CA LEU A 288 0.80 -13.97 -11.75
C LEU A 288 1.39 -13.31 -10.50
N ARG A 289 2.68 -12.95 -10.57
CA ARG A 289 3.39 -12.21 -9.52
C ARG A 289 4.11 -10.99 -10.07
N ILE A 290 3.95 -9.85 -9.39
CA ILE A 290 4.46 -8.54 -9.83
C ILE A 290 5.23 -7.88 -8.68
N ASP A 291 6.48 -7.50 -8.93
CA ASP A 291 7.25 -6.67 -8.00
C ASP A 291 6.70 -5.24 -7.96
N MET A 292 6.70 -4.61 -6.78
CA MET A 292 6.36 -3.19 -6.63
C MET A 292 7.51 -2.41 -5.99
N VAL A 293 7.76 -1.21 -6.53
CA VAL A 293 8.77 -0.28 -6.00
C VAL A 293 8.42 0.14 -4.57
N THR A 294 7.14 0.38 -4.31
CA THR A 294 6.62 0.83 -3.02
C THR A 294 5.47 -0.04 -2.53
N VAL A 295 4.82 0.37 -1.43
CA VAL A 295 3.67 -0.33 -0.83
C VAL A 295 2.31 0.27 -1.22
N MET A 296 2.30 1.19 -2.18
CA MET A 296 1.08 1.85 -2.69
C MET A 296 0.88 1.57 -4.18
N HIS A 297 -0.30 1.92 -4.69
CA HIS A 297 -0.68 1.83 -6.12
C HIS A 297 -0.44 0.43 -6.73
N GLY A 298 -0.84 -0.60 -5.99
CA GLY A 298 -0.70 -2.00 -6.39
C GLY A 298 -1.83 -2.52 -7.29
N VAL A 299 -2.15 -3.81 -7.14
CA VAL A 299 -3.20 -4.51 -7.91
C VAL A 299 -4.50 -4.61 -7.10
N GLN A 300 -5.16 -3.47 -6.89
CA GLN A 300 -6.32 -3.36 -6.01
C GLN A 300 -7.68 -3.57 -6.70
N GLU A 301 -7.70 -3.80 -8.01
CA GLU A 301 -8.93 -4.18 -8.71
C GLU A 301 -8.67 -5.26 -9.76
N ILE A 302 -9.43 -6.35 -9.63
CA ILE A 302 -9.61 -7.35 -10.69
C ILE A 302 -11.10 -7.56 -10.93
N CYS A 303 -11.49 -7.78 -12.17
CA CYS A 303 -12.88 -8.03 -12.49
C CYS A 303 -13.05 -8.83 -13.78
N PHE A 304 -14.19 -9.51 -13.87
CA PHE A 304 -14.73 -9.95 -15.16
C PHE A 304 -15.78 -8.95 -15.61
N ARG A 305 -16.05 -8.93 -16.92
CA ARG A 305 -17.17 -8.16 -17.44
C ARG A 305 -18.49 -8.78 -16.96
N SER A 306 -19.14 -8.12 -16.00
CA SER A 306 -20.33 -8.64 -15.28
C SER A 306 -21.52 -9.02 -16.17
N ARG A 307 -21.62 -8.46 -17.38
CA ARG A 307 -22.71 -8.75 -18.33
C ARG A 307 -22.31 -9.69 -19.47
N ALA A 308 -21.07 -10.14 -19.54
CA ALA A 308 -20.63 -11.06 -20.56
C ALA A 308 -21.26 -12.45 -20.34
N LYS A 309 -21.70 -13.07 -21.43
CA LYS A 309 -22.34 -14.38 -21.48
C LYS A 309 -21.48 -15.37 -22.27
N PRO A 310 -21.66 -16.69 -22.09
CA PRO A 310 -20.97 -17.67 -22.92
C PRO A 310 -21.12 -17.34 -24.42
N GLY A 311 -19.98 -17.19 -25.11
CA GLY A 311 -19.91 -16.78 -26.52
C GLY A 311 -19.57 -15.30 -26.74
N ASP A 312 -19.73 -14.43 -25.74
CA ASP A 312 -19.22 -13.06 -25.80
C ASP A 312 -17.69 -13.05 -25.71
N GLU A 313 -17.05 -12.11 -26.40
CA GLU A 313 -15.58 -11.99 -26.45
C GLU A 313 -14.95 -11.88 -25.05
N ASP A 314 -15.59 -11.15 -24.14
CA ASP A 314 -15.09 -10.91 -22.78
C ASP A 314 -15.51 -11.98 -21.77
N TYR A 315 -16.24 -13.00 -22.19
CA TYR A 315 -16.69 -14.03 -21.27
C TYR A 315 -15.49 -14.85 -20.77
N GLY A 316 -15.25 -14.81 -19.46
CA GLY A 316 -14.11 -15.49 -18.85
C GLY A 316 -12.78 -14.75 -19.02
N GLN A 317 -12.77 -13.54 -19.57
CA GLN A 317 -11.57 -12.70 -19.66
C GLN A 317 -11.41 -11.87 -18.39
N LEU A 318 -10.28 -12.06 -17.69
CA LEU A 318 -9.98 -11.37 -16.43
C LEU A 318 -9.22 -10.09 -16.72
N TYR A 319 -9.78 -8.97 -16.26
CA TYR A 319 -9.15 -7.66 -16.29
C TYR A 319 -8.45 -7.41 -14.96
N ILE A 320 -7.21 -6.92 -15.02
CA ILE A 320 -6.35 -6.70 -13.85
C ILE A 320 -5.82 -5.28 -13.92
N GLY A 321 -6.27 -4.42 -13.01
CA GLY A 321 -5.75 -3.06 -12.87
C GLY A 321 -4.43 -3.07 -12.11
N VAL A 322 -3.32 -2.87 -12.81
CA VAL A 322 -1.99 -2.78 -12.21
C VAL A 322 -1.60 -1.31 -12.10
N GLY A 323 -1.61 -0.78 -10.87
CA GLY A 323 -1.12 0.58 -10.63
C GLY A 323 0.39 0.69 -10.91
N ASP A 324 0.92 1.91 -10.82
CA ASP A 324 2.33 2.16 -11.09
C ASP A 324 3.27 1.65 -9.99
N GLY A 325 2.74 1.05 -8.91
CA GLY A 325 3.51 0.62 -7.75
C GLY A 325 4.18 1.76 -6.98
N GLY A 326 3.72 3.01 -7.18
CA GLY A 326 4.38 4.23 -6.71
C GLY A 326 5.70 4.51 -7.44
N ALA A 327 5.98 3.86 -8.58
CA ALA A 327 7.23 3.99 -9.30
C ALA A 327 7.48 5.42 -9.76
N VAL A 328 6.47 6.14 -10.25
CA VAL A 328 6.64 7.53 -10.73
C VAL A 328 7.05 8.43 -9.56
N GLU A 329 6.36 8.33 -8.43
CA GLU A 329 6.65 9.09 -7.20
C GLU A 329 8.00 8.72 -6.58
N ALA A 330 8.38 7.45 -6.69
CA ALA A 330 9.68 6.96 -6.24
C ALA A 330 10.81 7.34 -7.20
N GLY A 331 10.51 7.84 -8.41
CA GLY A 331 11.49 8.35 -9.36
C GLY A 331 11.86 7.48 -10.53
N TYR A 332 11.04 6.48 -10.81
CA TYR A 332 11.25 5.50 -11.85
C TYR A 332 10.11 5.58 -12.88
N PRO A 333 9.85 6.77 -13.50
CA PRO A 333 8.73 6.93 -14.42
C PRO A 333 8.86 6.06 -15.68
N PHE A 334 10.08 5.61 -15.99
CA PHE A 334 10.35 4.66 -17.07
C PHE A 334 9.78 3.26 -16.80
N LEU A 335 9.28 2.96 -15.60
CA LEU A 335 8.57 1.70 -15.32
C LEU A 335 7.09 1.75 -15.72
N ALA A 336 6.42 2.89 -15.59
CA ALA A 336 4.95 2.97 -15.70
C ALA A 336 4.42 3.49 -17.05
N HIS A 337 5.26 4.13 -17.86
CA HIS A 337 4.86 4.78 -19.12
C HIS A 337 5.46 4.06 -20.34
N GLN A 338 5.50 2.73 -20.30
CA GLN A 338 6.10 1.90 -21.36
C GLN A 338 5.15 0.76 -21.74
N LEU A 339 4.93 0.57 -23.04
CA LEU A 339 4.01 -0.45 -23.55
C LEU A 339 4.48 -1.90 -23.30
N ASN A 340 5.74 -2.08 -22.89
CA ASN A 340 6.34 -3.38 -22.57
C ASN A 340 6.54 -3.62 -21.06
N LYS A 341 5.97 -2.76 -20.21
CA LYS A 341 6.05 -2.85 -18.76
C LYS A 341 4.64 -2.90 -18.16
N VAL A 342 4.51 -3.62 -17.05
CA VAL A 342 3.19 -3.92 -16.45
C VAL A 342 2.68 -2.81 -15.53
N TRP A 343 3.57 -2.01 -14.96
CA TRP A 343 3.19 -0.95 -14.03
C TRP A 343 2.38 0.13 -14.75
N GLY A 344 1.27 0.54 -14.14
CA GLY A 344 0.37 1.57 -14.72
C GLY A 344 -0.47 1.07 -15.90
N THR A 345 -0.78 -0.23 -15.96
CA THR A 345 -1.52 -0.84 -17.08
C THR A 345 -2.78 -1.58 -16.63
N ILE A 346 -3.67 -1.87 -17.59
CA ILE A 346 -4.76 -2.83 -17.40
C ILE A 346 -4.41 -4.06 -18.22
N LEU A 347 -4.12 -5.18 -17.54
CA LEU A 347 -3.94 -6.46 -18.22
C LEU A 347 -5.30 -7.09 -18.51
N ARG A 348 -5.36 -7.86 -19.59
CA ARG A 348 -6.50 -8.72 -19.95
C ARG A 348 -5.95 -10.10 -20.27
N ILE A 349 -6.31 -11.09 -19.46
CA ILE A 349 -5.83 -12.46 -19.58
C ILE A 349 -6.98 -13.45 -19.68
N GLU A 350 -6.71 -14.63 -20.25
CA GLU A 350 -7.58 -15.80 -20.18
C GLU A 350 -7.07 -16.72 -19.05
N PRO A 351 -7.68 -16.76 -17.86
CA PRO A 351 -7.11 -17.50 -16.72
C PRO A 351 -6.97 -19.02 -16.93
N LEU A 352 -7.79 -19.57 -17.83
CA LEU A 352 -7.82 -21.00 -18.18
C LEU A 352 -6.87 -21.38 -19.32
N GLY A 353 -6.33 -20.39 -20.04
CA GLY A 353 -5.32 -20.60 -21.07
C GLY A 353 -3.93 -20.85 -20.49
N ASN A 354 -2.95 -21.06 -21.37
CA ASN A 354 -1.58 -21.41 -20.97
C ASN A 354 -0.49 -20.92 -21.94
N ASP A 355 -0.83 -20.04 -22.89
CA ASP A 355 0.10 -19.49 -23.88
C ASP A 355 0.74 -18.16 -23.43
N GLY A 356 0.45 -17.70 -22.21
CA GLY A 356 1.17 -16.63 -21.54
C GLY A 356 2.61 -17.01 -21.18
N ALA A 357 3.46 -16.01 -20.91
CA ALA A 357 4.90 -16.18 -20.76
C ALA A 357 5.33 -17.18 -19.65
N ASN A 358 4.55 -17.30 -18.57
CA ASN A 358 4.81 -18.23 -17.47
C ASN A 358 4.03 -19.56 -17.58
N GLY A 359 3.22 -19.72 -18.64
CA GLY A 359 2.42 -20.91 -18.90
C GLY A 359 1.23 -21.14 -17.96
N LYS A 360 0.89 -20.17 -17.10
CA LYS A 360 -0.16 -20.32 -16.07
C LYS A 360 -1.50 -19.68 -16.46
N TYR A 361 -1.50 -18.80 -17.44
CA TYR A 361 -2.65 -18.13 -18.02
C TYR A 361 -2.45 -17.99 -19.53
N GLY A 362 -3.51 -17.63 -20.25
CA GLY A 362 -3.47 -17.37 -21.68
C GLY A 362 -3.64 -15.91 -22.09
N ILE A 363 -3.30 -15.61 -23.34
CA ILE A 363 -3.40 -14.28 -23.94
C ILE A 363 -4.61 -14.25 -24.89
N PRO A 364 -5.62 -13.41 -24.64
CA PRO A 364 -6.77 -13.32 -25.52
C PRO A 364 -6.39 -12.83 -26.92
N ASP A 365 -6.88 -13.51 -27.96
CA ASP A 365 -6.63 -13.20 -29.39
C ASP A 365 -6.94 -11.76 -29.82
N LYS A 366 -7.77 -11.06 -29.03
CA LYS A 366 -8.23 -9.70 -29.27
C LYS A 366 -7.48 -8.64 -28.46
N ASN A 367 -6.46 -9.03 -27.71
CA ASN A 367 -5.60 -8.06 -27.06
C ASN A 367 -4.91 -7.17 -28.11
N PRO A 368 -4.74 -5.87 -27.82
CA PRO A 368 -4.26 -4.89 -28.81
C PRO A 368 -2.83 -5.12 -29.30
N PHE A 369 -2.04 -5.92 -28.58
CA PHE A 369 -0.61 -6.08 -28.82
C PHE A 369 -0.16 -7.54 -29.02
N ILE A 370 -1.10 -8.48 -29.21
CA ILE A 370 -0.78 -9.91 -29.35
C ILE A 370 0.26 -10.22 -30.46
N ASN A 371 0.28 -9.41 -31.52
CA ASN A 371 1.21 -9.57 -32.65
C ASN A 371 2.48 -8.71 -32.54
N ASP A 372 2.66 -7.97 -31.44
CA ASP A 372 3.79 -7.05 -31.23
C ASP A 372 4.64 -7.49 -30.04
N ARG A 373 5.71 -8.23 -30.32
CA ARG A 373 6.64 -8.75 -29.31
C ARG A 373 7.43 -7.66 -28.56
N THR A 374 7.32 -6.40 -28.99
CA THR A 374 7.95 -5.27 -28.30
C THR A 374 7.06 -4.66 -27.23
N LYS A 375 5.85 -5.19 -27.02
CA LYS A 375 4.84 -4.71 -26.07
C LYS A 375 4.32 -5.88 -25.22
N LEU A 376 3.61 -5.55 -24.14
CA LEU A 376 2.90 -6.57 -23.36
C LEU A 376 1.71 -7.09 -24.17
N PRO A 377 1.63 -8.42 -24.38
CA PRO A 377 0.66 -9.03 -25.28
C PRO A 377 -0.77 -9.02 -24.72
#